data_AF-A0A9J6ERT4-F1
#
_entry.id   AF-A0A9J6ERT4-F1
#
_cell.length_a   1.000
_cell.length_b   1.000
_cell.length_c   1.000
_cell.angle_alpha   90.00
_cell.angle_beta   90.00
_cell.angle_gamma   90.00
#
_symmetry.space_group_name_H-M   'P 1'
#
loop_
_entity.id
_entity.type
_entity.pdbx_description
1 polymer ?
#
loop_
_entity_poly.entity_id
_entity_poly.type
_entity_poly.pdbx_seq_one_letter_code
_entity_poly.pdbx_strand_id
1 'polypeptide(L)'
;MPRNESPCKSAGCQHLVREVINRLNTSVDPCDDIEAHVCGAIKWENGLITDNASKMMLMWMRRGAQYLESKSKREAAFSLYSACLAPAEECLSQLKAFMKGRGMTWPQYGADNSQHAAYVMLDLLINWGVPFWFEMSLRRLPNDVRYSLYINHVPMNKWRRQQQVSDDLGHLKEYAKVFYDVYGASKEDRSHIDKLLKLEKNIYAVIEPPDFEYGTTLRYFVNLRVREKDKIQPGALTETLVSMGSTTLFISSDNSKTWLGFLNELLQPHQFTIEDYILVDDIGLSRTMVELLMQFSNMDMLYTLGWWFAQQFSVMASLDGSIASYGSATTAAANRQSDCYALAESRFRRQLFLQRAHASLGYSGMRQVDDIFSNIRDTTVTLLRSLPWMDEAARNEAVAIVEATEFEVWRRNLGNHNDDDDSRERPP
;
A
#
# COMPACT_ATOMS: atom_id res chain seq x y z
N MET A 1 0.99 -30.63 -41.01
CA MET A 1 2.44 -30.81 -40.79
C MET A 1 2.63 -31.46 -39.43
N PRO A 2 3.24 -32.65 -39.32
CA PRO A 2 3.43 -33.29 -38.02
C PRO A 2 4.60 -32.59 -37.31
N ARG A 3 4.32 -31.92 -36.19
CA ARG A 3 5.37 -31.47 -35.25
C ARG A 3 5.93 -32.73 -34.60
N ASN A 4 7.04 -33.20 -35.13
CA ASN A 4 7.80 -34.32 -34.61
C ASN A 4 8.65 -33.87 -33.42
N GLU A 5 8.01 -33.23 -32.43
CA GLU A 5 8.66 -32.83 -31.19
C GLU A 5 8.30 -33.87 -30.13
N SER A 6 9.29 -34.68 -29.75
CA SER A 6 9.12 -35.62 -28.65
C SER A 6 8.69 -34.86 -27.39
N PRO A 7 7.73 -35.37 -26.59
CA PRO A 7 7.30 -34.70 -25.37
C PRO A 7 8.48 -34.36 -24.46
N CYS A 8 8.49 -33.17 -23.87
CA CYS A 8 9.53 -32.77 -22.94
C CYS A 8 9.57 -33.72 -21.73
N LYS A 9 10.69 -34.43 -21.55
CA LYS A 9 10.89 -35.40 -20.45
C LYS A 9 11.72 -34.84 -19.29
N SER A 10 12.07 -33.56 -19.31
CA SER A 10 12.83 -32.96 -18.21
C SER A 10 12.03 -32.99 -16.91
N ALA A 11 12.71 -33.06 -15.77
CA ALA A 11 12.07 -33.06 -14.46
C ALA A 11 11.19 -31.82 -14.26
N GLY A 12 11.63 -30.65 -14.76
CA GLY A 12 10.85 -29.40 -14.73
C GLY A 12 9.54 -29.49 -15.52
N CYS A 13 9.59 -30.02 -16.76
CA CYS A 13 8.38 -30.22 -17.56
C CYS A 13 7.41 -31.20 -16.90
N GLN A 14 7.90 -32.32 -16.37
CA GLN A 14 7.06 -33.31 -15.69
C GLN A 14 6.44 -32.75 -14.41
N HIS A 15 7.18 -31.95 -13.65
CA HIS A 15 6.67 -31.27 -12.46
C HIS A 15 5.56 -30.29 -12.83
N LEU A 16 5.79 -29.42 -13.82
CA LEU A 16 4.81 -28.43 -14.27
C LEU A 16 3.53 -29.09 -14.81
N VAL A 17 3.65 -30.13 -15.63
CA VAL A 17 2.49 -30.88 -16.14
C VAL A 17 1.68 -31.48 -15.01
N ARG A 18 2.34 -32.06 -13.99
CA ARG A 18 1.65 -32.59 -12.81
C ARG A 18 0.93 -31.49 -12.03
N GLU A 19 1.57 -30.35 -11.83
CA GLU A 19 0.91 -29.21 -11.17
C GLU A 19 -0.30 -28.71 -11.94
N VAL A 20 -0.21 -28.58 -13.27
CA VAL A 20 -1.32 -28.14 -14.12
C VAL A 20 -2.46 -29.15 -14.06
N ILE A 21 -2.21 -30.43 -14.35
CA ILE A 21 -3.24 -31.47 -14.34
C ILE A 21 -3.95 -31.55 -12.99
N ASN A 22 -3.24 -31.42 -11.88
CA ASN A 22 -3.83 -31.46 -10.55
C ASN A 22 -4.75 -30.25 -10.24
N ARG A 23 -4.68 -29.18 -11.04
CA ARG A 23 -5.50 -27.97 -10.87
C ARG A 23 -6.67 -27.90 -11.86
N LEU A 24 -6.59 -28.63 -12.97
CA LEU A 24 -7.66 -28.69 -13.97
C LEU A 24 -8.88 -29.44 -13.43
N ASN A 25 -10.06 -28.89 -13.69
CA ASN A 25 -11.34 -29.57 -13.58
C ASN A 25 -11.78 -30.05 -14.96
N THR A 26 -11.35 -31.26 -15.34
CA THR A 26 -11.65 -31.85 -16.65
C THR A 26 -13.13 -32.20 -16.86
N SER A 27 -13.97 -32.03 -15.84
CA SER A 27 -15.43 -32.22 -15.94
C SER A 27 -16.16 -30.99 -16.45
N VAL A 28 -15.48 -29.85 -16.59
CA VAL A 28 -16.02 -28.60 -17.17
C VAL A 28 -15.44 -28.44 -18.57
N ASP A 29 -16.25 -28.07 -19.55
CA ASP A 29 -15.78 -27.75 -20.90
C ASP A 29 -15.06 -26.37 -20.88
N PRO A 30 -13.78 -26.26 -21.30
CA PRO A 30 -13.10 -24.97 -21.35
C PRO A 30 -13.74 -23.98 -22.34
N CYS A 31 -14.54 -24.43 -23.30
CA CYS A 31 -15.31 -23.58 -24.20
C CYS A 31 -16.52 -22.94 -23.52
N ASP A 32 -17.06 -23.59 -22.47
CA ASP A 32 -18.19 -23.10 -21.69
C ASP A 32 -17.73 -22.22 -20.52
N ASP A 33 -16.73 -22.69 -19.77
CA ASP A 33 -16.16 -21.98 -18.63
C ASP A 33 -14.68 -22.32 -18.44
N ILE A 34 -13.80 -21.55 -19.10
CA ILE A 34 -12.35 -21.72 -19.00
C ILE A 34 -11.82 -21.49 -17.58
N GLU A 35 -12.48 -20.63 -16.78
CA GLU A 35 -12.06 -20.36 -15.41
C GLU A 35 -12.33 -21.57 -14.53
N ALA A 36 -13.55 -22.11 -14.56
CA ALA A 36 -13.88 -23.32 -13.82
C ALA A 36 -13.10 -24.54 -14.32
N HIS A 37 -12.82 -24.63 -15.62
CA HIS A 37 -11.94 -25.67 -16.17
C HIS A 37 -10.51 -25.58 -15.64
N VAL A 38 -9.91 -24.38 -15.58
CA VAL A 38 -8.50 -24.21 -15.19
C VAL A 38 -8.31 -24.17 -13.67
N CYS A 39 -9.27 -23.59 -12.94
CA CYS A 39 -9.15 -23.28 -11.51
C CYS A 39 -10.08 -24.11 -10.62
N GLY A 40 -11.07 -24.82 -11.18
CA GLY A 40 -12.15 -25.45 -10.41
C GLY A 40 -11.72 -26.62 -9.52
N ALA A 41 -10.54 -27.22 -9.73
CA ALA A 41 -10.02 -28.26 -8.85
C ALA A 41 -9.06 -27.73 -7.77
N ILE A 42 -8.76 -26.43 -7.76
CA ILE A 42 -7.84 -25.85 -6.77
C ILE A 42 -8.51 -25.85 -5.38
N LYS A 43 -8.04 -26.72 -4.50
CA LYS A 43 -8.40 -26.71 -3.08
C LYS A 43 -7.54 -25.69 -2.34
N TRP A 44 -8.17 -24.63 -1.84
CA TRP A 44 -7.48 -23.62 -1.04
C TRP A 44 -7.35 -24.10 0.41
N GLU A 45 -6.13 -24.40 0.85
CA GLU A 45 -5.84 -25.00 2.16
C GLU A 45 -6.20 -24.13 3.37
N ASN A 46 -6.54 -22.84 3.19
CA ASN A 46 -6.94 -21.95 4.28
C ASN A 46 -8.11 -21.07 3.82
N GLY A 47 -9.31 -21.32 4.34
CA GLY A 47 -10.52 -20.54 4.05
C GLY A 47 -10.46 -19.06 4.48
N LEU A 48 -9.39 -18.63 5.15
CA LEU A 48 -9.15 -17.24 5.54
C LEU A 48 -8.51 -16.39 4.43
N ILE A 49 -7.85 -17.00 3.44
CA ILE A 49 -7.26 -16.30 2.30
C ILE A 49 -8.21 -16.44 1.12
N THR A 50 -9.06 -15.43 0.94
CA THR A 50 -10.19 -15.50 0.00
C THR A 50 -9.82 -15.19 -1.45
N ASP A 51 -8.57 -14.79 -1.74
CA ASP A 51 -8.12 -14.54 -3.11
C ASP A 51 -6.65 -14.91 -3.39
N ASN A 52 -6.37 -15.20 -4.67
CA ASN A 52 -5.07 -15.63 -5.16
C ASN A 52 -3.96 -14.61 -4.89
N ALA A 53 -4.28 -13.32 -5.00
CA ALA A 53 -3.32 -12.23 -4.78
C ALA A 53 -2.80 -12.25 -3.33
N SER A 54 -3.70 -12.38 -2.36
CA SER A 54 -3.36 -12.48 -0.94
C SER A 54 -2.50 -13.72 -0.64
N LYS A 55 -2.79 -14.86 -1.28
CA LYS A 55 -1.97 -16.07 -1.13
C LYS A 55 -0.58 -15.90 -1.75
N MET A 56 -0.49 -15.32 -2.94
CA MET A 56 0.79 -15.03 -3.59
C MET A 56 1.64 -14.08 -2.76
N MET A 57 1.02 -13.04 -2.19
CA MET A 57 1.69 -12.11 -1.29
C MET A 57 2.20 -12.82 -0.03
N LEU A 58 1.38 -13.67 0.60
CA LEU A 58 1.82 -14.43 1.77
C LEU A 58 2.95 -15.40 1.44
N MET A 59 2.89 -16.11 0.31
CA MET A 59 3.99 -16.96 -0.16
C MET A 59 5.25 -16.15 -0.43
N TRP A 60 5.09 -14.96 -1.02
CA TRP A 60 6.18 -14.03 -1.27
C TRP A 60 6.85 -13.58 0.03
N MET A 61 6.05 -13.20 1.04
CA MET A 61 6.53 -12.80 2.36
C MET A 61 7.21 -13.94 3.09
N ARG A 62 6.64 -15.15 3.08
CA ARG A 62 7.26 -16.34 3.71
C ARG A 62 8.60 -16.70 3.09
N ARG A 63 8.68 -16.72 1.75
CA ARG A 63 9.95 -16.95 1.06
C ARG A 63 10.95 -15.83 1.31
N GLY A 64 10.46 -14.60 1.48
CA GLY A 64 11.27 -13.45 1.87
C GLY A 64 11.86 -13.58 3.26
N ALA A 65 11.06 -14.03 4.23
CA ALA A 65 11.51 -14.32 5.58
C ALA A 65 12.62 -15.38 5.58
N GLN A 66 12.38 -16.51 4.91
CA GLN A 66 13.39 -17.59 4.74
C GLN A 66 14.66 -17.08 4.07
N TYR A 67 14.52 -16.20 3.07
CA TYR A 67 15.66 -15.56 2.44
C TYR A 67 16.47 -14.75 3.44
N LEU A 68 15.85 -13.86 4.23
CA LEU A 68 16.57 -13.08 5.24
C LEU A 68 17.21 -13.96 6.30
N GLU A 69 16.54 -15.01 6.77
CA GLU A 69 17.11 -15.97 7.75
C GLU A 69 18.40 -16.63 7.25
N SER A 70 18.58 -16.78 5.93
CA SER A 70 19.80 -17.30 5.31
C SER A 70 20.93 -16.29 5.16
N LYS A 71 20.70 -15.00 5.47
CA LYS A 71 21.66 -13.90 5.24
C LYS A 71 22.45 -13.51 6.48
N SER A 72 23.49 -12.71 6.24
CA SER A 72 24.42 -12.23 7.27
C SER A 72 23.76 -11.24 8.22
N LYS A 73 24.12 -11.32 9.51
CA LYS A 73 23.67 -10.39 10.57
C LYS A 73 24.07 -8.93 10.34
N ARG A 74 24.93 -8.65 9.36
CA ARG A 74 25.44 -7.31 9.03
C ARG A 74 24.54 -6.51 8.08
N GLU A 75 23.52 -7.13 7.47
CA GLU A 75 22.58 -6.41 6.60
C GLU A 75 21.51 -5.67 7.42
N ALA A 76 21.32 -4.36 7.17
CA ALA A 76 20.34 -3.54 7.90
C ALA A 76 18.91 -4.10 7.83
N ALA A 77 18.53 -4.68 6.69
CA ALA A 77 17.25 -5.35 6.52
C ALA A 77 17.09 -6.57 7.45
N PHE A 78 18.15 -7.37 7.59
CA PHE A 78 18.16 -8.49 8.53
C PHE A 78 18.10 -8.01 9.99
N SER A 79 18.83 -6.94 10.33
CA SER A 79 18.77 -6.36 11.67
C SER A 79 17.36 -5.89 12.04
N LEU A 80 16.66 -5.20 11.13
CA LEU A 80 15.27 -4.77 11.32
C LEU A 80 14.31 -5.97 11.47
N TYR A 81 14.45 -6.96 10.58
CA TYR A 81 13.67 -8.20 10.63
C TYR A 81 13.84 -8.93 11.96
N SER A 82 15.10 -9.10 12.40
CA SER A 82 15.44 -9.79 13.65
C SER A 82 14.97 -9.03 14.89
N ALA A 83 15.06 -7.69 14.86
CA ALA A 83 14.56 -6.85 15.95
C ALA A 83 13.04 -6.97 16.11
N CYS A 84 12.29 -7.10 15.00
CA CYS A 84 10.84 -7.34 15.05
C CYS A 84 10.48 -8.73 15.59
N LEU A 85 11.28 -9.76 15.27
CA LEU A 85 11.07 -11.10 15.79
C LEU A 85 11.38 -11.23 17.28
N ALA A 86 12.26 -10.38 17.82
CA ALA A 86 12.66 -10.45 19.22
C ALA A 86 11.43 -10.32 20.15
N PRO A 87 11.33 -11.14 21.20
CA PRO A 87 10.33 -10.93 22.24
C PRO A 87 10.61 -9.60 22.92
N ALA A 88 9.65 -8.69 22.92
CA ALA A 88 9.82 -7.41 23.59
C ALA A 88 8.48 -6.99 24.20
N GLU A 89 8.23 -7.40 25.44
CA GLU A 89 7.17 -6.80 26.28
C GLU A 89 7.35 -5.28 26.37
N GLU A 90 8.59 -4.80 26.27
CA GLU A 90 8.92 -3.37 26.24
C GLU A 90 8.39 -2.65 24.99
N CYS A 91 8.29 -3.31 23.83
CA CYS A 91 7.82 -2.68 22.60
C CYS A 91 6.38 -2.18 22.72
N LEU A 92 5.51 -2.91 23.42
CA LEU A 92 4.13 -2.45 23.67
C LEU A 92 4.10 -1.20 24.57
N SER A 93 4.97 -1.14 25.58
CA SER A 93 5.09 0.05 26.43
C SER A 93 5.60 1.25 25.63
N GLN A 94 6.61 1.05 24.79
CA GLN A 94 7.13 2.09 23.89
C GLN A 94 6.07 2.54 22.88
N LEU A 95 5.25 1.63 22.35
CA LEU A 95 4.14 1.95 21.46
C LEU A 95 3.08 2.80 22.17
N LYS A 96 2.70 2.45 23.40
CA LYS A 96 1.79 3.26 24.24
C LYS A 96 2.36 4.65 24.50
N ALA A 97 3.64 4.74 24.84
CA ALA A 97 4.33 6.02 25.07
C ALA A 97 4.38 6.87 23.78
N PHE A 98 4.65 6.24 22.63
CA PHE A 98 4.64 6.87 21.32
C PHE A 98 3.27 7.47 20.99
N MET A 99 2.19 6.71 21.23
CA MET A 99 0.82 7.16 21.01
C MET A 99 0.46 8.34 21.91
N LYS A 100 0.73 8.19 23.22
CA LYS A 100 0.47 9.21 24.22
C LYS A 100 1.24 10.50 23.93
N GLY A 101 2.50 10.41 23.53
CA GLY A 101 3.34 11.57 23.20
C GLY A 101 2.83 12.39 22.00
N ARG A 102 1.92 11.84 21.20
CA ARG A 102 1.25 12.51 20.07
C ARG A 102 -0.19 12.91 20.36
N GLY A 103 -0.67 12.73 21.60
CA GLY A 103 -2.05 13.02 21.96
C GLY A 103 -3.07 12.05 21.34
N MET A 104 -2.65 10.87 20.88
CA MET A 104 -3.62 9.83 20.51
C MET A 104 -4.29 9.31 21.79
N THR A 105 -5.61 9.46 21.88
CA THR A 105 -6.34 9.28 23.14
C THR A 105 -6.75 7.84 23.40
N TRP A 106 -6.74 6.95 22.40
CA TRP A 106 -7.13 5.55 22.58
C TRP A 106 -6.14 4.77 23.48
N PRO A 107 -6.60 3.94 24.43
CA PRO A 107 -8.00 3.52 24.67
C PRO A 107 -8.85 4.46 25.52
N GLN A 108 -8.26 5.52 26.09
CA GLN A 108 -8.89 6.48 27.02
C GLN A 108 -9.60 7.63 26.30
N TYR A 109 -10.87 7.44 25.95
CA TYR A 109 -11.66 8.52 25.36
C TYR A 109 -11.74 9.73 26.32
N GLY A 110 -11.45 10.93 25.84
CA GLY A 110 -11.48 12.14 26.68
C GLY A 110 -10.14 12.51 27.33
N ALA A 111 -9.08 11.73 27.14
CA ALA A 111 -7.72 12.11 27.56
C ALA A 111 -7.20 13.34 26.81
N ASP A 112 -6.08 13.92 27.28
CA ASP A 112 -5.45 15.15 26.78
C ASP A 112 -5.62 15.36 25.25
N ASN A 113 -6.23 16.49 24.90
CA ASN A 113 -6.61 16.88 23.54
C ASN A 113 -5.75 18.03 23.00
N SER A 114 -4.56 18.22 23.58
CA SER A 114 -3.66 19.32 23.25
C SER A 114 -3.16 19.31 21.81
N GLN A 115 -3.20 18.16 21.12
CA GLN A 115 -2.79 18.03 19.73
C GLN A 115 -3.97 18.12 18.76
N HIS A 116 -3.74 18.70 17.58
CA HIS A 116 -4.73 18.71 16.51
C HIS A 116 -4.61 17.42 15.69
N ALA A 117 -5.72 16.74 15.40
CA ALA A 117 -5.74 15.46 14.69
C ALA A 117 -5.04 15.54 13.32
N ALA A 118 -5.27 16.63 12.57
CA ALA A 118 -4.57 16.89 11.31
C ALA A 118 -3.04 16.96 11.48
N TYR A 119 -2.54 17.56 12.57
CA TYR A 119 -1.10 17.58 12.86
C TYR A 119 -0.57 16.18 13.13
N VAL A 120 -1.26 15.39 13.97
CA VAL A 120 -0.86 14.02 14.28
C VAL A 120 -0.84 13.15 13.03
N MET A 121 -1.85 13.28 12.16
CA MET A 121 -1.89 12.59 10.87
C MET A 121 -0.71 12.94 9.99
N LEU A 122 -0.42 14.23 9.85
CA LEU A 122 0.70 14.71 9.05
C LEU A 122 2.04 14.27 9.65
N ASP A 123 2.21 14.29 10.98
CA ASP A 123 3.42 13.81 11.66
C ASP A 123 3.64 12.32 11.37
N LEU A 124 2.62 11.48 11.56
CA LEU A 124 2.70 10.06 11.27
C LEU A 124 3.07 9.79 9.80
N LEU A 125 2.51 10.56 8.88
CA LEU A 125 2.79 10.40 7.47
C LEU A 125 4.20 10.88 7.09
N ILE A 126 4.57 12.10 7.47
CA ILE A 126 5.82 12.75 7.08
C ILE A 126 7.02 12.16 7.82
N ASN A 127 6.94 12.07 9.15
CA ASN A 127 8.08 11.67 9.97
C ASN A 127 8.17 10.14 10.14
N TRP A 128 7.07 9.40 9.97
CA TRP A 128 7.05 7.95 10.18
C TRP A 128 6.73 7.13 8.93
N GLY A 129 6.25 7.77 7.85
CA GLY A 129 5.85 7.08 6.63
C GLY A 129 4.61 6.20 6.85
N VAL A 130 3.73 6.61 7.76
CA VAL A 130 2.53 5.86 8.16
C VAL A 130 1.30 6.55 7.57
N PRO A 131 0.79 6.09 6.42
CA PRO A 131 -0.41 6.65 5.83
C PRO A 131 -1.66 6.16 6.56
N PHE A 132 -2.66 7.02 6.71
CA PHE A 132 -3.90 6.71 7.43
C PHE A 132 -5.11 6.75 6.49
N TRP A 133 -5.76 7.90 6.32
CA TRP A 133 -6.90 8.08 5.40
C TRP A 133 -6.48 8.50 3.99
N PHE A 134 -5.38 9.24 3.89
CA PHE A 134 -4.76 9.64 2.64
C PHE A 134 -3.23 9.48 2.74
N GLU A 135 -2.61 9.30 1.59
CA GLU A 135 -1.17 9.24 1.40
C GLU A 135 -0.71 10.58 0.80
N MET A 136 0.47 11.03 1.22
CA MET A 136 1.11 12.23 0.70
C MET A 136 2.52 11.88 0.28
N SER A 137 2.92 12.37 -0.89
CA SER A 137 4.26 12.18 -1.42
C SER A 137 4.75 13.46 -2.08
N LEU A 138 6.05 13.71 -2.03
CA LEU A 138 6.68 14.77 -2.82
C LEU A 138 7.02 14.21 -4.19
N ARG A 139 6.47 14.82 -5.23
CA ARG A 139 6.71 14.43 -6.62
C ARG A 139 7.29 15.57 -7.41
N ARG A 140 8.26 15.27 -8.26
CA ARG A 140 8.77 16.25 -9.22
C ARG A 140 7.91 16.21 -10.47
N LEU A 141 7.31 17.34 -10.84
CA LEU A 141 6.54 17.44 -12.07
C LEU A 141 7.46 17.37 -13.30
N PRO A 142 7.00 16.79 -14.43
CA PRO A 142 7.75 16.85 -15.68
C PRO A 142 8.05 18.31 -16.05
N ASN A 143 9.34 18.62 -16.21
CA ASN A 143 9.88 19.96 -16.50
C ASN A 143 9.86 20.98 -15.35
N ASP A 144 9.52 20.59 -14.11
CA ASP A 144 9.63 21.48 -12.95
C ASP A 144 10.95 21.24 -12.20
N VAL A 145 11.49 22.31 -11.63
CA VAL A 145 12.63 22.26 -10.70
C VAL A 145 12.18 22.06 -9.26
N ARG A 146 10.90 22.36 -8.95
CA ARG A 146 10.33 22.20 -7.60
C ARG A 146 9.61 20.86 -7.43
N TYR A 147 9.59 20.39 -6.18
CA TYR A 147 8.72 19.29 -5.76
C TYR A 147 7.31 19.83 -5.51
N SER A 148 6.32 19.13 -6.00
CA SER A 148 4.91 19.35 -5.69
C SER A 148 4.44 18.31 -4.68
N LEU A 149 3.55 18.73 -3.79
CA LEU A 149 2.89 17.82 -2.86
C LEU A 149 1.80 17.06 -3.61
N TYR A 150 1.80 15.74 -3.51
CA TYR A 150 0.84 14.87 -4.15
C TYR A 150 0.04 14.11 -3.10
N ILE A 151 -1.28 14.20 -3.14
CA ILE A 151 -2.20 13.60 -2.18
C ILE A 151 -3.08 12.56 -2.88
N ASN A 152 -3.16 11.35 -2.32
CA ASN A 152 -3.97 10.25 -2.84
C ASN A 152 -4.73 9.52 -1.72
N HIS A 153 -5.76 8.76 -2.07
CA HIS A 153 -6.43 7.83 -1.16
C HIS A 153 -5.47 6.74 -0.68
N VAL A 154 -5.57 6.37 0.60
CA VAL A 154 -5.02 5.10 1.07
C VAL A 154 -6.03 4.02 0.72
N PRO A 155 -5.67 2.99 -0.07
CA PRO A 155 -6.60 1.93 -0.39
C PRO A 155 -7.06 1.24 0.90
N MET A 156 -8.35 1.28 1.22
CA MET A 156 -8.84 0.49 2.35
C MET A 156 -8.67 -0.98 2.04
N ASN A 157 -8.07 -1.71 2.99
CA ASN A 157 -7.97 -3.15 2.89
C ASN A 157 -9.39 -3.77 2.82
N LYS A 158 -9.50 -4.88 2.09
CA LYS A 158 -10.77 -5.58 1.83
C LYS A 158 -11.53 -5.90 3.12
N TRP A 159 -10.80 -6.22 4.19
CA TRP A 159 -11.35 -6.46 5.52
C TRP A 159 -12.16 -5.26 6.03
N ARG A 160 -11.63 -4.05 5.96
CA ARG A 160 -12.35 -2.85 6.42
C ARG A 160 -13.54 -2.48 5.55
N ARG A 161 -13.48 -2.73 4.25
CA ARG A 161 -14.66 -2.60 3.39
C ARG A 161 -15.76 -3.58 3.81
N GLN A 162 -15.41 -4.83 4.12
CA GLN A 162 -16.37 -5.80 4.68
C GLN A 162 -16.93 -5.35 6.04
N GLN A 163 -16.13 -4.66 6.86
CA GLN A 163 -16.61 -4.08 8.12
C GLN A 163 -17.66 -2.96 7.91
N GLN A 164 -17.54 -2.17 6.84
CA GLN A 164 -18.50 -1.09 6.57
C GLN A 164 -19.89 -1.61 6.21
N VAL A 165 -19.97 -2.69 5.42
CA VAL A 165 -21.24 -3.29 4.97
C VAL A 165 -21.88 -4.23 5.99
N SER A 166 -21.17 -4.60 7.06
CA SER A 166 -21.78 -5.38 8.13
C SER A 166 -22.64 -4.50 9.04
N ASP A 167 -23.91 -4.87 9.19
CA ASP A 167 -24.78 -4.31 10.23
C ASP A 167 -24.55 -4.98 11.59
N ASP A 168 -24.00 -6.20 11.60
CA ASP A 168 -23.59 -6.88 12.82
C ASP A 168 -22.17 -6.47 13.20
N LEU A 169 -22.05 -5.68 14.26
CA LEU A 169 -20.78 -5.28 14.86
C LEU A 169 -20.29 -6.28 15.92
N GLY A 170 -21.00 -7.38 16.19
CA GLY A 170 -20.69 -8.33 17.27
C GLY A 170 -19.26 -8.86 17.21
N HIS A 171 -18.83 -9.38 16.05
CA HIS A 171 -17.46 -9.84 15.85
C HIS A 171 -16.42 -8.72 15.99
N LEU A 172 -16.77 -7.48 15.61
CA LEU A 172 -15.90 -6.32 15.75
C LEU A 172 -15.78 -5.84 17.19
N LYS A 173 -16.84 -5.98 17.99
CA LYS A 173 -16.80 -5.72 19.43
C LYS A 173 -15.88 -6.71 20.12
N GLU A 174 -15.98 -8.00 19.81
CA GLU A 174 -15.06 -9.00 20.36
C GLU A 174 -13.61 -8.73 19.93
N TYR A 175 -13.38 -8.43 18.66
CA TYR A 175 -12.07 -8.01 18.16
C TYR A 175 -11.51 -6.80 18.91
N ALA A 176 -12.32 -5.74 19.09
CA ALA A 176 -11.93 -4.56 19.84
C ALA A 176 -11.62 -4.88 21.30
N LYS A 177 -12.45 -5.68 21.97
CA LYS A 177 -12.23 -6.07 23.38
C LYS A 177 -10.84 -6.66 23.60
N VAL A 178 -10.38 -7.55 22.71
CA VAL A 178 -9.04 -8.14 22.82
C VAL A 178 -7.96 -7.06 22.81
N PHE A 179 -8.04 -6.07 21.92
CA PHE A 179 -7.09 -4.96 21.92
C PHE A 179 -7.18 -4.09 23.20
N TYR A 180 -8.38 -3.83 23.71
CA TYR A 180 -8.53 -3.13 25.00
C TYR A 180 -7.86 -3.93 26.14
N ASP A 181 -7.97 -5.26 26.14
CA ASP A 181 -7.28 -6.13 27.09
C ASP A 181 -5.76 -6.02 26.97
N VAL A 182 -5.21 -6.12 25.75
CA VAL A 182 -3.76 -5.96 25.48
C VAL A 182 -3.25 -4.61 25.98
N TYR A 183 -4.06 -3.56 25.84
CA TYR A 183 -3.66 -2.22 26.27
C TYR A 183 -3.88 -1.96 27.76
N GLY A 184 -4.46 -2.92 28.51
CA GLY A 184 -4.74 -2.78 29.94
C GLY A 184 -5.84 -1.76 30.23
N ALA A 185 -6.81 -1.63 29.31
CA ALA A 185 -7.86 -0.65 29.40
C ALA A 185 -8.85 -0.99 30.54
N SER A 186 -9.29 0.05 31.24
CA SER A 186 -10.22 -0.05 32.37
C SER A 186 -11.63 -0.48 31.93
N LYS A 187 -12.51 -0.78 32.90
CA LYS A 187 -13.92 -1.06 32.61
C LYS A 187 -14.62 0.13 31.96
N GLU A 188 -14.25 1.35 32.36
CA GLU A 188 -14.78 2.59 31.79
C GLU A 188 -14.34 2.75 30.34
N ASP A 189 -13.06 2.52 30.03
CA ASP A 189 -12.55 2.58 28.65
C ASP A 189 -13.30 1.62 27.73
N ARG A 190 -13.54 0.38 28.19
CA ARG A 190 -14.27 -0.64 27.40
C ARG A 190 -15.73 -0.27 27.13
N SER A 191 -16.33 0.58 27.96
CA SER A 191 -17.69 1.07 27.71
C SER A 191 -17.78 1.92 26.43
N HIS A 192 -16.65 2.44 25.95
CA HIS A 192 -16.57 3.24 24.73
C HIS A 192 -16.40 2.43 23.43
N ILE A 193 -16.32 1.09 23.47
CA ILE A 193 -16.14 0.26 22.26
C ILE A 193 -17.24 0.51 21.23
N ASP A 194 -18.51 0.59 21.65
CA ASP A 194 -19.63 0.82 20.74
C ASP A 194 -19.54 2.19 20.06
N LYS A 195 -19.08 3.21 20.81
CA LYS A 195 -18.81 4.54 20.27
C LYS A 195 -17.65 4.49 19.27
N LEU A 196 -16.56 3.81 19.61
CA LEU A 196 -15.39 3.66 18.74
C LEU A 196 -15.77 3.06 17.38
N LEU A 197 -16.47 1.92 17.39
CA LEU A 197 -16.83 1.22 16.16
C LEU A 197 -17.83 2.03 15.32
N LYS A 198 -18.74 2.77 15.96
CA LYS A 198 -19.64 3.70 15.26
C LYS A 198 -18.88 4.87 14.63
N LEU A 199 -17.93 5.46 15.36
CA LEU A 199 -17.06 6.52 14.84
C LEU A 199 -16.24 6.02 13.65
N GLU A 200 -15.61 4.85 13.78
CA GLU A 200 -14.82 4.24 12.70
C GLU A 200 -15.69 3.98 11.45
N LYS A 201 -16.89 3.41 11.61
CA LYS A 201 -17.85 3.20 10.50
C LYS A 201 -18.23 4.51 9.83
N ASN A 202 -18.55 5.55 10.61
CA ASN A 202 -18.94 6.85 10.09
C ASN A 202 -17.78 7.56 9.36
N ILE A 203 -16.56 7.51 9.90
CA ILE A 203 -15.37 8.08 9.28
C ILE A 203 -15.11 7.41 7.94
N TYR A 204 -15.14 6.08 7.88
CA TYR A 204 -14.93 5.39 6.61
C TYR A 204 -16.05 5.63 5.61
N ALA A 205 -17.30 5.82 6.05
CA ALA A 205 -18.40 6.19 5.14
C ALA A 205 -18.17 7.55 4.44
N VAL A 206 -17.39 8.45 5.04
CA VAL A 206 -16.96 9.71 4.43
C VAL A 206 -15.76 9.50 3.49
N ILE A 207 -14.83 8.60 3.85
CA ILE A 207 -13.61 8.33 3.07
C ILE A 207 -13.90 7.55 1.78
N GLU A 208 -14.72 6.51 1.91
CA GLU A 208 -15.16 5.63 0.83
C GLU A 208 -16.68 5.52 0.90
N PRO A 209 -17.43 6.46 0.30
CA PRO A 209 -18.88 6.35 0.22
C PRO A 209 -19.28 5.06 -0.52
N PRO A 210 -20.48 4.50 -0.28
CA PRO A 210 -20.91 3.23 -0.88
C PRO A 210 -20.83 3.18 -2.41
N ASP A 211 -20.99 4.35 -3.05
CA ASP A 211 -20.92 4.51 -4.51
C ASP A 211 -19.49 4.73 -5.03
N PHE A 212 -18.48 4.61 -4.16
CA PHE A 212 -17.07 4.72 -4.53
C PHE A 212 -16.62 3.45 -5.26
N GLU A 213 -16.84 3.44 -6.57
CA GLU A 213 -16.32 2.38 -7.42
C GLU A 213 -14.79 2.52 -7.55
N TYR A 214 -14.07 1.56 -6.97
CA TYR A 214 -12.67 1.27 -7.31
C TYR A 214 -12.61 0.70 -8.74
N GLY A 215 -13.03 1.48 -9.74
CA GLY A 215 -13.32 0.98 -11.07
C GLY A 215 -13.45 2.09 -12.08
N THR A 216 -12.42 2.24 -12.92
CA THR A 216 -12.48 2.86 -14.25
C THR A 216 -12.77 4.35 -14.37
N THR A 217 -12.99 5.11 -13.29
CA THR A 217 -12.91 6.56 -13.41
C THR A 217 -11.48 6.89 -13.85
N LEU A 218 -11.34 7.34 -15.10
CA LEU A 218 -10.13 7.91 -15.64
C LEU A 218 -9.49 8.72 -14.51
N ARG A 219 -8.30 8.33 -14.08
CA ARG A 219 -7.47 9.14 -13.19
C ARG A 219 -7.19 10.41 -13.96
N TYR A 220 -8.11 11.36 -13.90
CA TYR A 220 -7.82 12.72 -14.26
C TYR A 220 -6.78 13.11 -13.23
N PHE A 221 -5.51 13.04 -13.63
CA PHE A 221 -4.54 13.95 -13.06
C PHE A 221 -5.13 15.32 -13.35
N VAL A 222 -5.92 15.84 -12.41
CA VAL A 222 -6.25 17.24 -12.39
C VAL A 222 -4.92 17.87 -12.03
N ASN A 223 -4.11 18.08 -13.07
CA ASN A 223 -3.16 19.14 -13.08
C ASN A 223 -4.03 20.35 -12.77
N LEU A 224 -4.06 20.79 -11.51
CA LEU A 224 -4.43 22.15 -11.16
C LEU A 224 -3.31 23.08 -11.67
N ARG A 225 -2.96 22.92 -12.94
CA ARG A 225 -2.62 24.05 -13.79
C ARG A 225 -3.96 24.57 -14.26
N VAL A 226 -4.30 25.76 -13.78
CA VAL A 226 -4.86 26.79 -14.64
C VAL A 226 -4.18 26.63 -16.01
N ARG A 227 -4.85 26.02 -16.98
CA ARG A 227 -4.26 25.80 -18.30
C ARG A 227 -3.90 27.17 -18.86
N GLU A 228 -2.63 27.37 -19.13
CA GLU A 228 -2.06 28.59 -19.70
C GLU A 228 -2.48 28.85 -21.16
N LYS A 229 -3.58 28.25 -21.66
CA LYS A 229 -4.07 28.50 -23.02
C LYS A 229 -5.56 28.70 -23.22
N ASP A 230 -6.38 28.58 -22.19
CA ASP A 230 -7.74 29.13 -22.21
C ASP A 230 -7.93 29.91 -20.91
N LYS A 231 -8.04 31.23 -21.04
CA LYS A 231 -8.29 32.15 -19.92
C LYS A 231 -9.66 31.84 -19.32
N ILE A 232 -9.72 30.86 -18.41
CA ILE A 232 -10.74 30.88 -17.37
C ILE A 232 -10.34 32.02 -16.45
N GLN A 233 -11.16 33.08 -16.44
CA GLN A 233 -10.93 34.19 -15.52
C GLN A 233 -10.82 33.64 -14.10
N PRO A 234 -9.89 34.16 -13.27
CA PRO A 234 -9.75 33.87 -11.84
C PRO A 234 -10.99 34.15 -10.98
N GLY A 235 -12.19 34.26 -11.56
CA GLY A 235 -13.47 34.31 -10.85
C GLY A 235 -14.24 32.98 -10.86
N ALA A 236 -14.10 32.11 -11.87
CA ALA A 236 -14.99 30.95 -11.99
C ALA A 236 -14.51 29.69 -11.22
N LEU A 237 -13.20 29.44 -11.18
CA LEU A 237 -12.65 28.40 -10.29
C LEU A 237 -12.63 28.87 -8.83
N THR A 238 -12.40 30.17 -8.67
CA THR A 238 -12.42 30.85 -7.38
C THR A 238 -13.83 30.91 -6.84
N GLU A 239 -14.90 31.02 -7.63
CA GLU A 239 -16.26 30.88 -7.09
C GLU A 239 -16.62 29.44 -6.72
N THR A 240 -16.09 28.40 -7.37
CA THR A 240 -16.39 27.01 -6.94
C THR A 240 -15.57 26.62 -5.72
N LEU A 241 -14.32 27.08 -5.63
CA LEU A 241 -13.45 26.85 -4.47
C LEU A 241 -13.77 27.82 -3.31
N VAL A 242 -14.09 29.09 -3.56
CA VAL A 242 -14.51 30.07 -2.54
C VAL A 242 -15.98 29.90 -2.13
N SER A 243 -16.90 29.44 -3.01
CA SER A 243 -18.25 29.02 -2.54
C SER A 243 -18.24 27.69 -1.78
N MET A 244 -17.19 26.87 -1.95
CA MET A 244 -16.90 25.69 -1.12
C MET A 244 -15.90 25.95 0.02
N GLY A 245 -15.49 27.20 0.28
CA GLY A 245 -14.56 27.50 1.36
C GLY A 245 -13.15 26.93 1.17
N SER A 246 -12.44 27.28 0.09
CA SER A 246 -11.07 26.83 -0.16
C SER A 246 -10.01 27.59 0.65
N THR A 247 -10.41 28.60 1.41
CA THR A 247 -9.65 29.06 2.59
C THR A 247 -9.84 28.13 3.79
N THR A 248 -10.87 27.29 3.81
CA THR A 248 -11.26 26.44 4.95
C THR A 248 -10.57 25.07 4.96
N LEU A 249 -9.99 24.62 3.83
CA LEU A 249 -8.99 23.53 3.86
C LEU A 249 -7.74 23.93 4.66
N PHE A 250 -7.63 25.20 5.03
CA PHE A 250 -6.50 25.77 5.77
C PHE A 250 -6.91 26.44 7.08
N ILE A 251 -8.16 26.40 7.53
CA ILE A 251 -8.53 27.04 8.80
C ILE A 251 -9.18 26.01 9.69
N SER A 252 -8.42 25.51 10.67
CA SER A 252 -8.99 24.85 11.83
C SER A 252 -10.03 25.77 12.45
N SER A 253 -11.13 25.22 12.98
CA SER A 253 -12.13 25.99 13.74
C SER A 253 -11.51 26.76 14.92
N ASP A 254 -10.31 26.36 15.34
CA ASP A 254 -9.42 27.11 16.19
C ASP A 254 -8.41 27.89 15.31
N ASN A 255 -8.72 29.15 15.01
CA ASN A 255 -8.06 30.08 14.05
C ASN A 255 -6.52 30.25 14.14
N SER A 256 -5.79 29.46 14.91
CA SER A 256 -4.36 29.62 15.18
C SER A 256 -3.43 28.74 14.32
N LYS A 257 -3.90 27.62 13.74
CA LYS A 257 -3.04 26.76 12.90
C LYS A 257 -3.74 26.27 11.63
N THR A 258 -3.09 26.54 10.50
CA THR A 258 -3.53 26.12 9.16
C THR A 258 -2.87 24.82 8.75
N TRP A 259 -3.45 24.07 7.80
CA TRP A 259 -2.79 22.90 7.19
C TRP A 259 -1.40 23.24 6.64
N LEU A 260 -1.27 24.42 6.02
CA LEU A 260 0.01 24.94 5.55
C LEU A 260 0.98 25.17 6.72
N GLY A 261 0.48 25.66 7.85
CA GLY A 261 1.24 25.79 9.09
C GLY A 261 1.76 24.44 9.59
N PHE A 262 0.91 23.41 9.65
CA PHE A 262 1.33 22.06 10.04
C PHE A 262 2.34 21.45 9.06
N LEU A 263 2.10 21.58 7.75
CA LEU A 263 3.02 21.11 6.72
C LEU A 263 4.39 21.78 6.84
N ASN A 264 4.42 23.10 6.99
CA ASN A 264 5.66 23.86 7.13
C ASN A 264 6.37 23.56 8.46
N GLU A 265 5.63 23.30 9.54
CA GLU A 265 6.20 22.88 10.82
C GLU A 265 6.92 21.52 10.67
N LEU A 266 6.29 20.56 9.97
CA LEU A 266 6.77 19.19 9.85
C LEU A 266 7.81 18.97 8.73
N LEU A 267 7.80 19.76 7.66
CA LEU A 267 8.65 19.56 6.48
C LEU A 267 9.95 20.37 6.48
N GLN A 268 10.31 21.02 7.59
CA GLN A 268 11.54 21.80 7.70
C GLN A 268 12.77 21.00 7.22
N PRO A 269 13.63 21.58 6.35
CA PRO A 269 13.68 22.98 5.94
C PRO A 269 12.80 23.37 4.74
N HIS A 270 12.03 22.44 4.17
CA HIS A 270 11.15 22.74 3.04
C HIS A 270 9.96 23.57 3.53
N GLN A 271 9.69 24.68 2.83
CA GLN A 271 8.57 25.54 3.12
C GLN A 271 7.67 25.62 1.88
N PHE A 272 6.41 25.30 2.09
CA PHE A 272 5.33 25.52 1.14
C PHE A 272 4.77 26.92 1.36
N THR A 273 4.42 27.55 0.26
CA THR A 273 3.68 28.81 0.20
C THR A 273 2.32 28.55 -0.44
N ILE A 274 1.43 29.54 -0.35
CA ILE A 274 0.12 29.48 -1.04
C ILE A 274 0.24 29.40 -2.57
N GLU A 275 1.42 29.69 -3.13
CA GLU A 275 1.70 29.66 -4.56
C GLU A 275 2.25 28.30 -5.04
N ASP A 276 2.57 27.37 -4.12
CA ASP A 276 3.10 26.06 -4.49
C ASP A 276 1.98 25.10 -4.92
N TYR A 277 2.28 24.27 -5.92
CA TYR A 277 1.32 23.34 -6.48
C TYR A 277 1.09 22.13 -5.55
N ILE A 278 -0.19 21.87 -5.26
CA ILE A 278 -0.66 20.63 -4.66
C ILE A 278 -1.43 19.86 -5.72
N LEU A 279 -0.99 18.63 -5.97
CA LEU A 279 -1.63 17.68 -6.85
C LEU A 279 -2.51 16.78 -5.99
N VAL A 280 -3.77 16.63 -6.37
CA VAL A 280 -4.71 15.74 -5.70
C VAL A 280 -5.22 14.76 -6.74
N ASP A 281 -5.19 13.47 -6.43
CA ASP A 281 -5.58 12.40 -7.37
C ASP A 281 -7.04 12.45 -7.79
N ASP A 282 -7.90 12.92 -6.88
CA ASP A 282 -9.32 13.10 -7.09
C ASP A 282 -9.79 14.38 -6.39
N ILE A 283 -10.60 15.19 -7.07
CA ILE A 283 -11.25 16.36 -6.45
C ILE A 283 -12.15 15.89 -5.30
N GLY A 284 -12.76 14.71 -5.41
CA GLY A 284 -13.53 14.07 -4.34
C GLY A 284 -12.72 13.92 -3.05
N LEU A 285 -11.46 13.50 -3.13
CA LEU A 285 -10.56 13.38 -1.98
C LEU A 285 -10.43 14.68 -1.19
N SER A 286 -10.27 15.81 -1.88
CA SER A 286 -10.14 17.11 -1.21
C SER A 286 -11.40 17.48 -0.41
N ARG A 287 -12.58 17.16 -0.95
CA ARG A 287 -13.86 17.34 -0.27
C ARG A 287 -13.97 16.41 0.93
N THR A 288 -13.66 15.13 0.76
CA THR A 288 -13.62 14.13 1.83
C THR A 288 -12.73 14.59 2.99
N MET A 289 -11.53 15.12 2.72
CA MET A 289 -10.63 15.61 3.77
C MET A 289 -11.24 16.77 4.59
N VAL A 290 -11.91 17.72 3.92
CA VAL A 290 -12.63 18.82 4.58
C VAL A 290 -13.80 18.28 5.39
N GLU A 291 -14.62 17.41 4.78
CA GLU A 291 -15.79 16.81 5.42
C GLU A 291 -15.41 16.05 6.69
N LEU A 292 -14.32 15.28 6.68
CA LEU A 292 -13.81 14.60 7.88
C LEU A 292 -13.51 15.57 9.02
N LEU A 293 -12.82 16.67 8.74
CA LEU A 293 -12.46 17.67 9.74
C LEU A 293 -13.66 18.47 10.25
N MET A 294 -14.70 18.63 9.43
CA MET A 294 -15.91 19.35 9.80
C MET A 294 -16.93 18.48 10.53
N GLN A 295 -17.05 17.20 10.17
CA GLN A 295 -18.05 16.29 10.71
C GLN A 295 -17.64 15.66 12.05
N PHE A 296 -16.35 15.47 12.29
CA PHE A 296 -15.84 14.80 13.48
C PHE A 296 -15.11 15.78 14.39
N SER A 297 -15.32 15.64 15.71
CA SER A 297 -14.57 16.44 16.67
C SER A 297 -13.09 16.04 16.64
N ASN A 298 -12.20 16.99 16.98
CA ASN A 298 -10.76 16.70 17.13
C ASN A 298 -10.51 15.46 18.00
N MET A 299 -11.30 15.30 19.07
CA MET A 299 -11.23 14.17 19.98
C MET A 299 -11.64 12.84 19.35
N ASP A 300 -12.73 12.81 18.60
CA ASP A 300 -13.17 11.60 17.92
C ASP A 300 -12.13 11.16 16.86
N MET A 301 -11.52 12.12 16.18
CA MET A 301 -10.44 11.86 15.22
C MET A 301 -9.18 11.33 15.91
N LEU A 302 -8.72 11.95 17.00
CA LEU A 302 -7.57 11.45 17.77
C LEU A 302 -7.82 10.06 18.37
N TYR A 303 -9.06 9.78 18.77
CA TYR A 303 -9.45 8.47 19.31
C TYR A 303 -9.41 7.39 18.24
N THR A 304 -9.98 7.67 17.06
CA THR A 304 -9.97 6.73 15.93
C THR A 304 -8.57 6.57 15.31
N LEU A 305 -7.75 7.62 15.29
CA LEU A 305 -6.32 7.56 14.96
C LEU A 305 -5.58 6.60 15.88
N GLY A 306 -5.76 6.75 17.20
CA GLY A 306 -5.12 5.87 18.18
C GLY A 306 -5.56 4.42 18.03
N TRP A 307 -6.85 4.18 17.83
CA TRP A 307 -7.38 2.84 17.57
C TRP A 307 -6.77 2.20 16.33
N TRP A 308 -6.76 2.93 15.21
CA TRP A 308 -6.15 2.44 13.98
C TRP A 308 -4.67 2.13 14.16
N PHE A 309 -3.94 3.02 14.81
CA PHE A 309 -2.51 2.86 15.02
C PHE A 309 -2.23 1.63 15.88
N ALA A 310 -3.03 1.42 16.93
CA ALA A 310 -2.96 0.20 17.74
C ALA A 310 -3.21 -1.06 16.90
N GLN A 311 -4.25 -1.10 16.06
CA GLN A 311 -4.51 -2.25 15.19
C GLN A 311 -3.31 -2.60 14.29
N GLN A 312 -2.70 -1.59 13.66
CA GLN A 312 -1.63 -1.80 12.68
C GLN A 312 -0.31 -2.22 13.33
N PHE A 313 0.06 -1.60 14.46
CA PHE A 313 1.40 -1.75 15.02
C PHE A 313 1.49 -2.73 16.19
N SER A 314 0.37 -3.10 16.81
CA SER A 314 0.41 -4.09 17.91
C SER A 314 0.84 -5.48 17.46
N VAL A 315 0.57 -5.84 16.20
CA VAL A 315 1.00 -7.13 15.62
C VAL A 315 2.52 -7.31 15.69
N MET A 316 3.27 -6.21 15.61
CA MET A 316 4.73 -6.19 15.73
C MET A 316 5.20 -5.91 17.17
N ALA A 317 4.41 -5.15 17.95
CA ALA A 317 4.83 -4.70 19.27
C ALA A 317 4.68 -5.76 20.38
N SER A 318 3.79 -6.74 20.25
CA SER A 318 3.66 -7.83 21.23
C SER A 318 3.07 -9.12 20.65
N LEU A 319 3.29 -10.24 21.34
CA LEU A 319 2.62 -11.49 21.01
C LEU A 319 1.10 -11.35 21.15
N ASP A 320 0.63 -10.72 22.23
CA ASP A 320 -0.80 -10.54 22.47
C ASP A 320 -1.46 -9.65 21.41
N GLY A 321 -0.77 -8.61 20.93
CA GLY A 321 -1.26 -7.78 19.81
C GLY A 321 -1.34 -8.56 18.50
N SER A 322 -0.40 -9.48 18.28
CA SER A 322 -0.45 -10.43 17.15
C SER A 322 -1.60 -11.43 17.31
N ILE A 323 -1.83 -11.96 18.50
CA ILE A 323 -2.99 -12.83 18.82
C ILE A 323 -4.29 -12.07 18.59
N ALA A 324 -4.38 -10.81 19.02
CA ALA A 324 -5.55 -9.96 18.80
C ALA A 324 -5.84 -9.78 17.30
N SER A 325 -4.80 -9.68 16.48
CA SER A 325 -4.92 -9.52 15.02
C SER A 325 -5.30 -10.81 14.29
N TYR A 326 -4.74 -11.95 14.73
CA TYR A 326 -4.88 -13.24 14.04
C TYR A 326 -5.84 -14.24 14.69
N GLY A 327 -6.41 -13.88 15.84
CA GLY A 327 -7.40 -14.67 16.58
C GLY A 327 -6.85 -15.84 17.39
N SER A 328 -5.60 -16.26 17.20
CA SER A 328 -4.99 -17.34 18.00
C SER A 328 -3.46 -17.24 18.07
N ALA A 329 -2.87 -17.81 19.12
CA ALA A 329 -1.41 -17.90 19.29
C ALA A 329 -0.74 -18.69 18.15
N THR A 330 -1.36 -19.78 17.70
CA THR A 330 -0.84 -20.61 16.60
C THR A 330 -0.79 -19.83 15.29
N THR A 331 -1.89 -19.16 14.94
CA THR A 331 -1.95 -18.34 13.71
C THR A 331 -1.03 -17.13 13.80
N ALA A 332 -0.96 -16.48 14.96
CA ALA A 332 -0.05 -15.37 15.20
C ALA A 332 1.42 -15.77 15.01
N ALA A 333 1.84 -16.89 15.64
CA ALA A 333 3.20 -17.41 15.50
C ALA A 333 3.53 -17.75 14.04
N ALA A 334 2.58 -18.33 13.30
CA ALA A 334 2.77 -18.69 11.89
C ALA A 334 2.88 -17.48 10.94
N ASN A 335 2.32 -16.32 11.30
CA ASN A 335 2.34 -15.12 10.46
C ASN A 335 3.40 -14.08 10.89
N ARG A 336 3.88 -14.12 12.14
CA ARG A 336 4.86 -13.15 12.66
C ARG A 336 6.11 -12.99 11.80
N GLN A 337 6.65 -14.10 11.27
CA GLN A 337 7.79 -14.04 10.33
C GLN A 337 7.44 -13.28 9.05
N SER A 338 6.22 -13.44 8.54
CA SER A 338 5.77 -12.73 7.34
C SER A 338 5.56 -11.25 7.62
N ASP A 339 5.02 -10.89 8.78
CA ASP A 339 4.82 -9.48 9.18
C ASP A 339 6.14 -8.75 9.38
N CYS A 340 7.07 -9.37 10.10
CA CYS A 340 8.40 -8.81 10.29
C CYS A 340 9.16 -8.70 8.97
N TYR A 341 8.95 -9.67 8.06
CA TYR A 341 9.50 -9.56 6.71
C TYR A 341 8.86 -8.41 5.94
N ALA A 342 7.53 -8.25 5.99
CA ALA A 342 6.82 -7.16 5.33
C ALA A 342 7.28 -5.79 5.84
N LEU A 343 7.58 -5.66 7.15
CA LEU A 343 8.20 -4.46 7.71
C LEU A 343 9.57 -4.20 7.09
N ALA A 344 10.46 -5.21 7.08
CA ALA A 344 11.79 -5.07 6.48
C ALA A 344 11.70 -4.76 4.97
N GLU A 345 10.82 -5.44 4.25
CA GLU A 345 10.53 -5.19 2.85
C GLU A 345 10.00 -3.78 2.62
N SER A 346 9.09 -3.26 3.45
CA SER A 346 8.57 -1.89 3.25
C SER A 346 9.67 -0.82 3.27
N ARG A 347 10.75 -1.04 4.05
CA ARG A 347 11.88 -0.11 4.20
C ARG A 347 13.02 -0.37 3.22
N PHE A 348 13.25 -1.63 2.89
CA PHE A 348 14.35 -2.07 2.04
C PHE A 348 13.87 -2.70 0.73
N ARG A 349 12.64 -2.37 0.29
CA ARG A 349 11.91 -3.06 -0.81
C ARG A 349 12.79 -3.26 -2.02
N ARG A 350 13.37 -2.16 -2.51
CA ARG A 350 14.19 -2.18 -3.72
C ARG A 350 15.41 -3.07 -3.55
N GLN A 351 16.13 -2.96 -2.44
CA GLN A 351 17.32 -3.76 -2.16
C GLN A 351 16.95 -5.25 -2.05
N LEU A 352 15.98 -5.59 -1.20
CA LEU A 352 15.58 -6.98 -0.96
C LEU A 352 14.98 -7.62 -2.20
N PHE A 353 14.18 -6.89 -2.97
CA PHE A 353 13.61 -7.36 -4.22
C PHE A 353 14.71 -7.73 -5.21
N LEU A 354 15.68 -6.84 -5.44
CA LEU A 354 16.81 -7.09 -6.34
C LEU A 354 17.66 -8.28 -5.86
N GLN A 355 18.06 -8.28 -4.59
CA GLN A 355 18.89 -9.36 -4.05
C GLN A 355 18.19 -10.73 -4.10
N ARG A 356 16.87 -10.78 -3.87
CA ARG A 356 16.06 -12.00 -4.00
C ARG A 356 15.91 -12.44 -5.44
N ALA A 357 15.68 -11.50 -6.36
CA ALA A 357 15.58 -11.79 -7.78
C ALA A 357 16.89 -12.38 -8.32
N HIS A 358 18.02 -11.77 -7.99
CA HIS A 358 19.33 -12.31 -8.31
C HIS A 358 19.53 -13.73 -7.74
N ALA A 359 19.19 -13.95 -6.47
CA ALA A 359 19.33 -15.26 -5.84
C ALA A 359 18.38 -16.33 -6.42
N SER A 360 17.19 -15.94 -6.90
CA SER A 360 16.15 -16.87 -7.33
C SER A 360 16.19 -17.17 -8.84
N LEU A 361 16.48 -16.16 -9.66
CA LEU A 361 16.44 -16.25 -11.12
C LEU A 361 17.85 -16.39 -11.73
N GLY A 362 18.88 -15.92 -11.03
CA GLY A 362 20.21 -15.76 -11.60
C GLY A 362 20.24 -14.75 -12.75
N TYR A 363 21.43 -14.50 -13.28
CA TYR A 363 21.60 -13.55 -14.38
C TYR A 363 20.91 -14.00 -15.69
N SER A 364 20.93 -15.31 -15.99
CA SER A 364 20.27 -15.85 -17.19
C SER A 364 18.74 -15.74 -17.11
N GLY A 365 18.13 -16.02 -15.96
CA GLY A 365 16.69 -15.86 -15.77
C GLY A 365 16.27 -14.40 -15.86
N MET A 366 17.05 -13.47 -15.31
CA MET A 366 16.79 -12.04 -15.45
C MET A 366 16.86 -11.59 -16.91
N ARG A 367 17.86 -12.04 -17.68
CA ARG A 367 17.95 -11.75 -19.13
C ARG A 367 16.76 -12.30 -19.90
N GLN A 368 16.31 -13.51 -19.61
CA GLN A 368 15.13 -14.09 -20.25
C GLN A 368 13.86 -13.26 -19.99
N VAL A 369 13.74 -12.64 -18.82
CA VAL A 369 12.63 -11.71 -18.52
C VAL A 369 12.74 -10.45 -19.38
N ASP A 370 13.94 -9.86 -19.51
CA ASP A 370 14.17 -8.71 -20.40
C ASP A 370 13.82 -9.04 -21.87
N ASP A 371 14.18 -10.25 -22.32
CA ASP A 371 13.86 -10.74 -23.66
C ASP A 371 12.33 -10.87 -23.85
N ILE A 372 11.60 -11.36 -22.85
CA ILE A 372 10.13 -11.44 -22.88
C ILE A 372 9.51 -10.04 -23.02
N PHE A 373 9.94 -9.06 -22.22
CA PHE A 373 9.42 -7.69 -22.32
C PHE A 373 9.74 -7.03 -23.66
N SER A 374 10.95 -7.26 -24.18
CA SER A 374 11.34 -6.78 -25.51
C SER A 374 10.46 -7.39 -26.60
N ASN A 375 10.22 -8.70 -26.55
CA ASN A 375 9.34 -9.39 -27.48
C ASN A 375 7.88 -8.88 -27.39
N ILE A 376 7.38 -8.61 -26.19
CA ILE A 376 6.05 -8.03 -25.99
C ILE A 376 5.98 -6.65 -26.65
N ARG A 377 6.95 -5.77 -26.37
CA ARG A 377 7.01 -4.42 -26.97
C ARG A 377 7.01 -4.49 -28.49
N ASP A 378 7.89 -5.30 -29.08
CA ASP A 378 8.06 -5.38 -30.52
C ASP A 378 6.82 -5.99 -31.21
N THR A 379 6.17 -6.96 -30.55
CA THR A 379 4.87 -7.51 -30.99
C THR A 379 3.76 -6.46 -30.90
N THR A 380 3.71 -5.67 -29.83
CA THR A 380 2.75 -4.57 -29.67
C THR A 380 2.93 -3.51 -30.74
N VAL A 381 4.16 -3.10 -31.04
CA VAL A 381 4.46 -2.15 -32.13
C VAL A 381 3.98 -2.70 -33.47
N THR A 382 4.26 -3.97 -33.75
CA THR A 382 3.81 -4.63 -34.99
C THR A 382 2.28 -4.64 -35.09
N LEU A 383 1.59 -4.97 -33.98
CA LEU A 383 0.14 -4.96 -33.92
C LEU A 383 -0.40 -3.55 -34.16
N LEU A 384 0.07 -2.55 -33.42
CA LEU A 384 -0.36 -1.15 -33.54
C LEU A 384 -0.26 -0.63 -34.97
N ARG A 385 0.84 -0.94 -35.67
CA ARG A 385 1.03 -0.55 -37.08
C ARG A 385 -0.02 -1.16 -38.03
N SER A 386 -0.58 -2.31 -37.67
CA SER A 386 -1.57 -3.04 -38.49
C SER A 386 -3.04 -2.75 -38.12
N LEU A 387 -3.31 -1.98 -37.07
CA LEU A 387 -4.69 -1.77 -36.58
C LEU A 387 -5.51 -0.94 -37.58
N PRO A 388 -6.59 -1.50 -38.15
CA PRO A 388 -7.37 -0.85 -39.20
C PRO A 388 -8.32 0.24 -38.68
N TRP A 389 -8.61 0.25 -37.38
CA TRP A 389 -9.51 1.22 -36.75
C TRP A 389 -8.83 2.53 -36.33
N MET A 390 -7.49 2.58 -36.36
CA MET A 390 -6.70 3.79 -36.11
C MET A 390 -6.33 4.45 -37.43
N ASP A 391 -6.25 5.77 -37.48
CA ASP A 391 -5.59 6.45 -38.59
C ASP A 391 -4.05 6.39 -38.45
N GLU A 392 -3.33 6.82 -39.48
CA GLU A 392 -1.87 6.75 -39.51
C GLU A 392 -1.20 7.63 -38.45
N ALA A 393 -1.76 8.81 -38.16
CA ALA A 393 -1.22 9.72 -37.17
C ALA A 393 -1.32 9.12 -35.76
N ALA A 394 -2.50 8.60 -35.41
CA ALA A 394 -2.73 7.93 -34.13
C ALA A 394 -1.87 6.67 -33.97
N ARG A 395 -1.67 5.89 -35.04
CA ARG A 395 -0.75 4.73 -35.01
C ARG A 395 0.68 5.15 -34.73
N ASN A 396 1.17 6.18 -35.42
CA ASN A 396 2.54 6.67 -35.24
C ASN A 396 2.77 7.22 -33.83
N GLU A 397 1.80 7.94 -33.27
CA GLU A 397 1.86 8.42 -31.89
C GLU A 397 1.85 7.26 -30.88
N ALA A 398 0.94 6.28 -31.04
CA ALA A 398 0.89 5.12 -30.15
C ALA A 398 2.18 4.29 -30.20
N VAL A 399 2.75 4.09 -31.40
CA VAL A 399 4.04 3.43 -31.58
C VAL A 399 5.15 4.19 -30.86
N ALA A 400 5.21 5.51 -31.01
CA ALA A 400 6.22 6.34 -30.34
C ALA A 400 6.13 6.22 -28.80
N ILE A 401 4.92 6.16 -28.24
CA ILE A 401 4.71 5.95 -26.79
C ILE A 401 5.23 4.57 -26.35
N VAL A 402 4.91 3.50 -27.08
CA VAL A 402 5.36 2.14 -26.75
C VAL A 402 6.88 2.00 -26.91
N GLU A 403 7.47 2.58 -27.95
CA GLU A 403 8.92 2.56 -28.17
C GLU A 403 9.67 3.37 -27.10
N ALA A 404 9.08 4.47 -26.61
CA ALA A 404 9.62 5.27 -25.51
C ALA A 404 9.41 4.65 -24.12
N THR A 405 8.66 3.55 -24.01
CA THR A 405 8.43 2.88 -22.72
C THR A 405 9.70 2.19 -22.23
N GLU A 406 10.24 2.69 -21.13
CA GLU A 406 11.33 2.02 -20.40
C GLU A 406 10.75 0.95 -19.46
N PHE A 407 11.09 -0.31 -19.72
CA PHE A 407 10.82 -1.38 -18.77
C PHE A 407 11.96 -1.41 -17.73
N GLU A 408 11.71 -0.86 -16.54
CA GLU A 408 12.64 -0.99 -15.42
C GLU A 408 12.50 -2.39 -14.80
N VAL A 409 12.99 -3.38 -15.52
CA VAL A 409 13.09 -4.76 -15.04
C VAL A 409 14.45 -4.87 -14.36
N TRP A 410 14.45 -4.70 -13.04
CA TRP A 410 15.63 -4.86 -12.18
C TRP A 410 16.78 -3.83 -12.37
N ARG A 411 16.67 -2.87 -13.30
CA ARG A 411 17.77 -1.93 -13.60
C ARG A 411 17.71 -0.63 -12.81
N ARG A 412 18.58 -0.54 -11.79
CA ARG A 412 19.51 0.59 -11.62
C ARG A 412 20.56 0.23 -10.56
N ASN A 413 21.76 -0.02 -11.06
CA ASN A 413 23.07 0.02 -10.40
C ASN A 413 23.17 -0.63 -9.00
N LEU A 414 23.45 -1.93 -8.97
CA LEU A 414 24.63 -2.34 -8.21
C LEU A 414 25.78 -1.59 -8.89
N GLY A 415 26.47 -0.72 -8.15
CA GLY A 415 27.46 0.20 -8.74
C GLY A 415 28.43 -0.52 -9.66
N ASN A 416 29.03 0.23 -10.58
CA ASN A 416 30.24 -0.14 -11.32
C ASN A 416 31.35 -0.56 -10.33
N HIS A 417 31.26 -1.74 -9.75
CA HIS A 417 32.41 -2.52 -9.37
C HIS A 417 32.80 -3.27 -10.62
N ASN A 418 33.96 -2.91 -11.13
CA ASN A 418 34.66 -3.61 -12.18
C ASN A 418 34.81 -5.07 -11.74
N ASP A 419 33.89 -5.94 -12.16
CA ASP A 419 34.10 -7.38 -12.19
C ASP A 419 34.98 -7.68 -13.41
N ASP A 420 36.24 -7.26 -13.31
CA ASP A 420 37.37 -7.74 -14.12
C ASP A 420 38.16 -8.83 -13.36
N ASP A 421 37.63 -9.37 -12.24
CA ASP A 421 38.40 -10.27 -11.36
C ASP A 421 37.67 -11.58 -11.03
N ASP A 422 37.03 -12.20 -12.03
CA ASP A 422 36.62 -13.62 -11.95
C ASP A 422 37.41 -14.49 -12.94
N SER A 423 38.73 -14.26 -12.96
CA SER A 423 39.70 -15.07 -13.69
C SER A 423 40.82 -15.58 -12.79
N ARG A 424 40.50 -16.32 -11.72
CA ARG A 424 41.46 -17.21 -11.03
C ARG A 424 40.79 -18.06 -9.95
N GLU A 425 40.20 -19.19 -10.33
CA GLU A 425 40.30 -20.44 -9.56
C GLU A 425 40.33 -21.66 -10.50
N ARG A 426 41.54 -21.99 -10.98
CA ARG A 426 42.06 -23.38 -10.96
C ARG A 426 43.02 -23.43 -9.77
N PRO A 427 43.27 -24.53 -9.01
CA PRO A 427 43.54 -25.90 -9.50
C PRO A 427 43.05 -27.02 -8.52
N PRO A 428 43.39 -28.33 -8.67
CA PRO A 428 44.25 -29.02 -9.65
C PRO A 428 43.54 -29.72 -10.80
#